data_AF-A0A7J4MH82-F1
#
_entry.id   AF-A0A7J4MH82-F1
#
_cell.length_a   1.000
_cell.length_b   1.000
_cell.length_c   1.000
_cell.angle_alpha   90.00
_cell.angle_beta   90.00
_cell.angle_gamma   90.00
#
_symmetry.space_group_name_H-M   'P 1'
#
loop_
_entity.id
_entity.type
_entity.pdbx_description
1 polymer ?
#
loop_
_entity_poly.entity_id
_entity_poly.type
_entity_poly.pdbx_seq_one_letter_code
_entity_poly.pdbx_strand_id
1 'polypeptide(L)'
;MVMLLDNRNGQISMEYILITGFSLLIAIPLVLVFFQQSREFNDEITVQQANKVLDEMLVASKTVYYLGEPSQKTVNVYFPQFVNSAEFRDGYFALEIHSGSFTYKLYRNAPINFAGNISTTPGLHVLRIWAENNSVYIQPSTQ
;
A
#
# COMPACT_ATOMS: atom_id res chain seq x y z
N MET A 1 -8.53 42.04 -64.76
CA MET A 1 -7.77 41.93 -63.49
C MET A 1 -8.54 40.98 -62.59
N VAL A 2 -8.13 39.71 -62.52
CA VAL A 2 -8.79 38.69 -61.69
C VAL A 2 -8.19 38.77 -60.29
N MET A 3 -9.02 39.09 -59.30
CA MET A 3 -8.63 39.12 -57.90
C MET A 3 -8.63 37.67 -57.38
N LEU A 4 -7.45 37.10 -57.16
CA LEU A 4 -7.29 35.79 -56.52
C LEU A 4 -7.62 35.96 -55.03
N LEU A 5 -8.79 35.45 -54.62
CA LEU A 5 -9.18 35.38 -53.21
C LEU A 5 -8.19 34.48 -52.47
N ASP A 6 -7.36 35.08 -51.63
CA ASP A 6 -6.36 34.40 -50.82
C ASP A 6 -7.04 33.64 -49.68
N ASN A 7 -7.05 32.31 -49.75
CA ASN A 7 -7.77 31.41 -48.84
C ASN A 7 -7.00 31.17 -47.53
N ARG A 8 -6.57 32.24 -46.86
CA ARG A 8 -5.72 32.19 -45.66
C ARG A 8 -6.36 31.47 -44.48
N ASN A 9 -7.68 31.61 -44.32
CA ASN A 9 -8.41 31.02 -43.19
C ASN A 9 -8.42 29.48 -43.25
N GLY A 10 -8.50 28.90 -44.46
CA GLY A 10 -8.39 27.46 -44.66
C GLY A 10 -7.00 26.95 -44.32
N GLN A 11 -5.95 27.66 -44.76
CA GLN A 11 -4.56 27.32 -44.45
C GLN A 11 -4.28 27.39 -42.94
N ILE A 12 -4.72 28.45 -42.27
CA ILE A 12 -4.54 28.62 -40.81
C ILE A 12 -5.26 27.52 -40.04
N SER A 13 -6.47 27.15 -40.46
CA SER A 13 -7.23 26.07 -39.82
C SER A 13 -6.50 24.72 -39.97
N MET A 14 -5.89 24.46 -41.13
CA MET A 14 -5.09 23.26 -41.37
C MET A 14 -3.81 23.21 -40.52
N GLU A 15 -3.11 24.34 -40.38
CA GLU A 15 -1.95 24.45 -39.50
C GLU A 15 -2.34 24.17 -38.04
N TYR A 16 -3.46 24.71 -37.56
CA TYR A 16 -3.97 24.46 -36.22
C TYR A 16 -4.33 22.99 -35.99
N ILE A 17 -5.01 22.35 -36.94
CA ILE A 17 -5.36 20.93 -36.85
C ILE A 17 -4.09 20.07 -36.81
N LEU A 18 -3.10 20.39 -37.64
CA LEU A 18 -1.81 19.68 -37.64
C LEU A 18 -1.08 19.84 -36.31
N ILE A 19 -0.91 21.07 -35.82
CA ILE A 19 -0.22 21.34 -34.55
C ILE A 19 -0.93 20.66 -33.38
N THR A 20 -2.25 20.73 -33.33
CA THR A 20 -3.06 20.10 -32.28
C THR A 20 -2.98 18.58 -32.37
N GLY A 21 -3.05 18.01 -33.58
CA GLY A 21 -2.92 16.57 -33.81
C GLY A 21 -1.56 16.04 -33.37
N PHE A 22 -0.46 16.73 -33.74
CA PHE A 22 0.88 16.37 -33.28
C PHE A 22 1.03 16.50 -31.76
N SER A 23 0.45 17.54 -31.17
CA SER A 23 0.47 17.75 -29.72
C SER A 23 -0.25 16.61 -28.97
N LEU A 24 -1.41 16.17 -29.48
CA LEU A 24 -2.13 15.03 -28.94
C LEU A 24 -1.36 13.72 -29.12
N LEU A 25 -0.69 13.52 -30.26
CA LEU A 25 0.11 12.33 -30.52
C LEU A 25 1.27 12.22 -29.51
N ILE A 26 1.92 13.34 -29.18
CA ILE A 26 2.95 13.42 -28.14
C ILE A 26 2.37 13.20 -26.73
N ALA A 27 1.12 13.61 -26.48
CA ALA A 27 0.47 13.41 -25.19
C ALA A 27 0.16 11.93 -24.88
N ILE A 28 -0.09 11.09 -25.90
CA ILE A 28 -0.41 9.66 -25.72
C ILE A 28 0.65 8.91 -24.89
N PRO A 29 1.96 8.90 -25.26
CA PRO A 29 2.96 8.18 -24.48
C PRO A 29 3.13 8.75 -23.06
N LEU A 30 2.96 10.06 -22.88
CA LEU A 30 3.01 10.68 -21.54
C LEU A 30 1.90 10.16 -20.63
N VAL A 31 0.68 10.04 -21.15
CA VAL A 31 -0.45 9.49 -20.41
C VAL A 31 -0.22 8.01 -20.06
N LEU A 32 0.35 7.23 -20.99
CA LEU A 32 0.68 5.83 -20.73
C LEU A 32 1.71 5.68 -19.61
N VAL A 33 2.81 6.45 -19.66
CA VAL A 33 3.84 6.47 -18.61
C VAL A 33 3.23 6.90 -17.27
N PHE A 34 2.37 7.93 -17.27
CA PHE A 34 1.69 8.39 -16.07
C PHE A 34 0.86 7.28 -15.42
N PHE A 35 0.06 6.55 -16.20
CA PHE A 35 -0.74 5.44 -15.67
C PHE A 35 0.10 4.29 -15.14
N GLN A 36 1.21 3.95 -15.81
CA GLN A 36 2.13 2.92 -15.32
C GLN A 36 2.77 3.35 -13.99
N GLN A 37 3.35 4.55 -13.95
CA GLN A 37 4.02 5.07 -12.77
C GLN A 37 3.06 5.24 -11.59
N SER A 38 1.82 5.67 -11.85
CA SER A 38 0.80 5.78 -10.82
C SER A 38 0.46 4.42 -10.18
N ARG A 39 0.44 3.33 -10.96
CA ARG A 39 0.24 1.98 -10.42
C ARG A 39 1.42 1.54 -9.56
N GLU A 40 2.64 1.70 -10.05
CA GLU A 40 3.86 1.36 -9.32
C GLU A 40 3.96 2.10 -7.98
N PHE A 41 3.64 3.40 -7.96
CA PHE A 41 3.62 4.17 -6.71
C PHE A 41 2.56 3.68 -5.72
N ASN A 42 1.36 3.31 -6.19
CA ASN A 42 0.32 2.78 -5.30
C ASN A 42 0.73 1.42 -4.72
N ASP A 43 1.40 0.59 -5.52
CA ASP A 43 1.92 -0.70 -5.05
C ASP A 43 3.01 -0.51 -3.99
N GLU A 44 3.95 0.41 -4.22
CA GLU A 44 4.99 0.74 -3.25
C GLU A 44 4.40 1.25 -1.92
N ILE A 45 3.43 2.17 -1.98
CA ILE A 45 2.74 2.68 -0.78
C ILE A 45 2.07 1.55 0.01
N THR A 46 1.40 0.63 -0.68
CA THR A 46 0.73 -0.52 -0.07
C THR A 46 1.72 -1.42 0.67
N VAL A 47 2.86 -1.72 0.05
CA VAL A 47 3.94 -2.51 0.65
C VAL A 47 4.59 -1.80 1.83
N GLN A 48 4.85 -0.49 1.74
CA GLN A 48 5.43 0.30 2.82
C GLN A 48 4.49 0.37 4.04
N GLN A 49 3.19 0.55 3.78
CA GLN A 49 2.16 0.55 4.82
C GLN A 49 2.11 -0.81 5.54
N ALA A 50 2.16 -1.93 4.80
CA ALA A 50 2.22 -3.27 5.39
C ALA A 50 3.48 -3.46 6.25
N ASN A 51 4.65 -3.02 5.76
CA ASN A 51 5.89 -3.09 6.53
C ASN A 51 5.79 -2.28 7.83
N LYS A 52 5.23 -1.08 7.78
CA LYS A 52 5.02 -0.24 8.97
C LYS A 52 4.13 -0.94 10.01
N VAL A 53 3.05 -1.58 9.58
CA VAL A 53 2.17 -2.37 10.47
C VAL A 53 2.97 -3.48 11.14
N LEU A 54 3.75 -4.25 10.37
CA LEU A 54 4.60 -5.31 10.91
C LEU A 54 5.63 -4.74 11.91
N ASP A 55 6.29 -3.64 11.59
CA ASP A 55 7.32 -3.07 12.46
C ASP A 55 6.72 -2.53 13.77
N GLU A 56 5.57 -1.86 13.72
CA GLU A 56 4.87 -1.38 14.91
C GLU A 56 4.40 -2.55 15.80
N MET A 57 3.83 -3.61 15.20
CA MET A 57 3.43 -4.82 15.92
C MET A 57 4.64 -5.51 16.56
N LEU A 58 5.76 -5.60 15.85
CA LEU A 58 6.99 -6.21 16.36
C LEU A 58 7.55 -5.43 17.55
N VAL A 59 7.64 -4.10 17.44
CA VAL A 59 8.13 -3.24 18.50
C VAL A 59 7.22 -3.33 19.73
N ALA A 60 5.90 -3.29 19.54
CA ALA A 60 4.94 -3.42 20.64
C ALA A 60 5.02 -4.79 21.32
N SER A 61 5.13 -5.87 20.53
CA SER A 61 5.26 -7.23 21.05
C SER A 61 6.55 -7.42 21.83
N LYS A 62 7.69 -6.95 21.31
CA LYS A 62 8.97 -6.96 22.04
C LYS A 62 8.86 -6.18 23.34
N THR A 63 8.28 -4.97 23.30
CA THR A 63 8.11 -4.13 24.48
C THR A 63 7.34 -4.88 25.57
N VAL A 64 6.20 -5.45 25.21
CA VAL A 64 5.32 -6.16 26.13
C VAL A 64 5.98 -7.44 26.68
N TYR A 65 6.69 -8.19 25.83
CA TYR A 65 7.43 -9.38 26.23
C TYR A 65 8.55 -9.06 27.23
N TYR A 66 9.35 -8.04 26.95
CA TYR A 66 10.48 -7.66 27.82
C TYR A 66 10.05 -6.98 29.13
N LEU A 67 8.88 -6.32 29.15
CA LEU A 67 8.30 -5.80 30.39
C LEU A 67 7.80 -6.92 31.31
N GLY A 68 7.54 -8.11 30.77
CA GLY A 68 7.05 -9.27 31.51
C GLY A 68 5.55 -9.20 31.79
N GLU A 69 5.01 -10.34 32.24
CA GLU A 69 3.59 -10.49 32.58
C GLU A 69 3.22 -9.63 33.81
N PRO A 70 2.05 -8.97 33.85
CA PRO A 70 0.92 -9.00 32.93
C PRO A 70 0.87 -7.76 31.99
N SER A 71 2.01 -7.37 31.39
CA SER A 71 2.06 -6.16 30.56
C SER A 71 1.15 -6.25 29.35
N GLN A 72 0.49 -5.13 29.03
CA GLN A 72 -0.36 -4.99 27.85
C GLN A 72 -0.17 -3.64 27.19
N LYS A 73 -0.37 -3.59 25.88
CA LYS A 73 -0.29 -2.38 25.07
C LYS A 73 -1.33 -2.42 23.96
N THR A 74 -2.02 -1.30 23.77
CA THR A 74 -2.93 -1.11 22.64
C THR A 74 -2.20 -0.33 21.56
N VAL A 75 -2.24 -0.81 20.33
CA VAL A 75 -1.64 -0.16 19.17
C VAL A 75 -2.67 0.09 18.08
N ASN A 76 -2.55 1.23 17.43
CA ASN A 76 -3.40 1.62 16.33
C ASN A 76 -2.60 1.44 15.04
N VAL A 77 -2.98 0.45 14.24
CA VAL A 77 -2.26 0.10 13.01
C VAL A 77 -3.21 0.26 11.83
N TYR A 78 -2.72 0.84 10.75
CA TYR A 78 -3.53 1.05 9.55
C TYR A 78 -3.18 -0.02 8.51
N PHE A 79 -4.10 -0.96 8.33
CA PHE A 79 -3.97 -2.06 7.38
C PHE A 79 -4.13 -1.52 5.96
N PRO A 80 -3.19 -1.83 5.06
CA PRO A 80 -3.32 -1.45 3.67
C PRO A 80 -4.49 -2.18 3.00
N GLN A 81 -4.81 -1.75 1.78
CA GLN A 81 -5.72 -2.50 0.93
C GLN A 81 -5.10 -3.85 0.54
N PHE A 82 -5.94 -4.83 0.25
CA PHE A 82 -5.54 -6.13 -0.31
C PHE A 82 -4.66 -7.01 0.60
N VAL A 83 -4.88 -6.98 1.91
CA VAL A 83 -4.32 -8.01 2.80
C VAL A 83 -5.11 -9.30 2.62
N ASN A 84 -4.45 -10.36 2.13
CA ASN A 84 -5.06 -11.67 1.90
C ASN A 84 -5.11 -12.48 3.20
N SER A 85 -3.97 -12.55 3.89
CA SER A 85 -3.83 -13.40 5.07
C SER A 85 -2.87 -12.79 6.09
N ALA A 86 -3.11 -13.11 7.36
CA ALA A 86 -2.22 -12.85 8.46
C ALA A 86 -1.91 -14.17 9.17
N GLU A 87 -0.64 -14.47 9.34
CA GLU A 87 -0.17 -15.72 9.92
C GLU A 87 0.70 -15.43 11.14
N PHE A 88 0.39 -16.08 12.26
CA PHE A 88 1.19 -16.03 13.49
C PHE A 88 1.73 -17.44 13.76
N ARG A 89 3.04 -17.57 13.94
CA ARG A 89 3.71 -18.83 14.31
C ARG A 89 4.81 -18.59 15.33
N ASP A 90 5.34 -19.68 15.85
CA ASP A 90 6.50 -19.67 16.74
C ASP A 90 7.68 -18.95 16.09
N GLY A 91 8.05 -17.81 16.65
CA GLY A 91 9.19 -17.01 16.24
C GLY A 91 8.98 -16.11 15.01
N TYR A 92 7.81 -16.13 14.35
CA TYR A 92 7.51 -15.18 13.28
C TYR A 92 6.03 -14.90 13.11
N PHE A 93 5.74 -13.73 12.55
CA PHE A 93 4.43 -13.43 12.00
C PHE A 93 4.59 -12.86 10.59
N ALA A 94 3.58 -13.08 9.76
CA ALA A 94 3.60 -12.70 8.36
C ALA A 94 2.27 -12.12 7.91
N LEU A 95 2.36 -11.17 6.98
CA LEU A 95 1.23 -10.63 6.22
C LEU A 95 1.44 -10.96 4.74
N GLU A 96 0.39 -11.47 4.12
CA GLU A 96 0.34 -11.66 2.68
C GLU A 96 -0.50 -10.55 2.07
N ILE A 97 0.08 -9.79 1.15
CA ILE A 97 -0.57 -8.68 0.46
C ILE A 97 -0.57 -8.91 -1.04
N HIS A 98 -1.65 -8.52 -1.70
CA HIS A 98 -1.75 -8.56 -3.16
C HIS A 98 -1.67 -7.14 -3.72
N SER A 99 -0.67 -6.87 -4.57
CA SER A 99 -0.50 -5.56 -5.19
C SER A 99 -0.28 -5.72 -6.69
N GLY A 100 -1.19 -5.14 -7.48
CA GLY A 100 -1.19 -5.30 -8.93
C GLY A 100 -1.31 -6.77 -9.35
N SER A 101 -0.24 -7.34 -9.89
CA SER A 101 -0.15 -8.76 -10.29
C SER A 101 0.73 -9.61 -9.37
N PHE A 102 1.29 -9.00 -8.33
CA PHE A 102 2.24 -9.63 -7.43
C PHE A 102 1.62 -9.91 -6.07
N THR A 103 2.02 -11.02 -5.48
CA THR A 103 1.69 -11.35 -4.09
C THR A 103 2.97 -11.27 -3.28
N TYR A 104 2.98 -10.41 -2.27
CA TYR A 104 4.12 -10.23 -1.37
C TYR A 104 3.80 -10.89 -0.05
N LYS A 105 4.69 -11.80 0.40
CA LYS A 105 4.65 -12.34 1.76
C LYS A 105 5.72 -11.64 2.59
N LEU A 106 5.28 -10.73 3.45
CA LEU A 106 6.14 -9.96 4.34
C LEU A 106 6.14 -10.62 5.71
N TYR A 107 7.31 -10.84 6.30
CA TYR A 107 7.44 -11.47 7.61
C TYR A 107 8.36 -10.68 8.54
N ARG A 108 8.17 -10.88 9.84
CA ARG A 108 9.06 -10.43 10.91
C ARG A 108 9.34 -11.56 11.87
N ASN A 109 10.60 -11.74 12.18
CA ASN A 109 11.09 -12.74 13.10
C ASN A 109 11.51 -12.12 14.44
N ALA A 110 11.22 -12.83 15.52
CA ALA A 110 11.72 -12.52 16.86
C ALA A 110 11.81 -13.80 17.67
N PRO A 111 12.69 -13.88 18.70
CA PRO A 111 12.74 -15.02 19.61
C PRO A 111 11.57 -14.96 20.63
N ILE A 112 10.35 -14.78 20.13
CA ILE A 112 9.11 -14.62 20.89
C ILE A 112 8.04 -15.44 20.16
N ASN A 113 7.23 -16.18 20.91
CA ASN A 113 6.08 -16.90 20.34
C ASN A 113 4.94 -15.92 20.15
N PHE A 114 4.45 -15.81 18.91
CA PHE A 114 3.30 -14.99 18.56
C PHE A 114 2.07 -15.87 18.41
N ALA A 115 0.99 -15.48 19.07
CA ALA A 115 -0.31 -16.12 18.93
C ALA A 115 -1.39 -15.06 18.73
N GLY A 116 -2.39 -15.35 17.92
CA GLY A 116 -3.44 -14.37 17.68
C GLY A 116 -4.24 -14.62 16.42
N ASN A 117 -5.26 -13.79 16.27
CA ASN A 117 -5.98 -13.67 15.02
C ASN A 117 -6.30 -12.19 14.83
N ILE A 118 -6.15 -11.69 13.61
CA ILE A 118 -6.42 -10.30 13.26
C ILE A 118 -7.30 -10.29 12.00
N SER A 119 -8.18 -9.30 11.90
CA SER A 119 -8.91 -9.08 10.66
C SER A 119 -7.94 -8.59 9.58
N THR A 120 -8.11 -9.07 8.36
CA THR A 120 -7.38 -8.61 7.17
C THR A 120 -8.11 -7.51 6.42
N THR A 121 -9.21 -6.98 6.98
CA THR A 121 -9.95 -5.89 6.35
C THR A 121 -9.10 -4.62 6.26
N PRO A 122 -9.17 -3.84 5.16
CA PRO A 122 -8.43 -2.59 5.07
C PRO A 122 -8.90 -1.54 6.08
N GLY A 123 -7.99 -0.66 6.52
CA GLY A 123 -8.32 0.49 7.35
C GLY A 123 -7.69 0.47 8.75
N LEU A 124 -8.22 1.31 9.64
CA LEU A 124 -7.70 1.45 11.00
C LEU A 124 -8.14 0.26 11.86
N HIS A 125 -7.16 -0.44 12.43
CA HIS A 125 -7.37 -1.49 13.43
C HIS A 125 -6.74 -1.11 14.75
N VAL A 126 -7.50 -1.28 15.81
CA VAL A 126 -7.01 -1.16 17.18
C VAL A 126 -6.70 -2.57 17.66
N LEU A 127 -5.42 -2.87 17.85
CA LEU A 127 -4.96 -4.18 18.31
C LEU A 127 -4.54 -4.11 19.77
N ARG A 128 -5.01 -5.07 20.57
CA ARG A 128 -4.52 -5.29 21.93
C ARG A 128 -3.43 -6.36 21.89
N ILE A 129 -2.29 -6.04 22.48
CA ILE A 129 -1.12 -6.90 22.56
C ILE A 129 -0.77 -7.11 24.03
N TRP A 130 -0.69 -8.36 24.50
CA TRP A 130 -0.31 -8.67 25.88
C TRP A 130 0.63 -9.88 25.94
N ALA A 131 1.43 -9.95 27.00
CA ALA A 131 2.28 -11.11 27.29
C ALA A 131 1.60 -12.00 28.34
N GLU A 132 1.59 -13.30 28.08
CA GLU A 132 1.06 -14.32 28.98
C GLU A 132 1.70 -15.69 28.66
N ASN A 133 2.03 -16.46 29.70
CA ASN A 133 2.72 -17.75 29.61
C ASN A 133 3.91 -17.74 28.64
N ASN A 134 4.79 -16.74 28.76
CA ASN A 134 5.99 -16.58 27.94
C ASN A 134 5.72 -16.46 26.42
N SER A 135 4.50 -16.04 26.04
CA SER A 135 4.06 -15.82 24.66
C SER A 135 3.39 -14.46 24.53
N VAL A 136 3.34 -13.91 23.31
CA VAL A 136 2.66 -12.64 23.02
C VAL A 136 1.39 -12.91 22.23
N TYR A 137 0.27 -12.43 22.76
CA TYR A 137 -1.04 -12.54 22.15
C TYR A 137 -1.45 -11.24 21.47
N ILE A 138 -2.03 -11.35 20.27
CA ILE A 138 -2.47 -10.23 19.45
C ILE A 138 -3.92 -10.46 19.03
N GLN A 139 -4.81 -9.54 19.41
CA GLN A 139 -6.22 -9.60 19.04
C GLN A 139 -6.78 -8.20 18.75
N PRO A 140 -7.87 -8.09 17.95
CA PRO A 140 -8.63 -6.86 17.84
C PRO A 140 -9.11 -6.42 19.22
N SER A 141 -8.88 -5.16 19.57
CA SER A 141 -9.46 -4.56 20.76
C SER A 141 -10.95 -4.32 20.49
N THR A 142 -11.81 -5.19 21.01
CA THR A 142 -13.22 -4.83 21.21
C THR A 142 -13.25 -3.65 22.16
N GLN A 143 -13.71 -2.49 21.67
CA GLN A 143 -14.24 -1.46 22.57
C GLN A 143 -15.53 -1.98 23.20
#